data_AF-A0A819CV72-F1
#
_entry.id   AF-A0A819CV72-F1
#
_cell.length_a   1.000
_cell.length_b   1.000
_cell.length_c   1.000
_cell.angle_alpha   90.00
_cell.angle_beta   90.00
_cell.angle_gamma   90.00
#
_symmetry.space_group_name_H-M   'P 1'
#
loop_
_entity.id
_entity.type
_entity.pdbx_description
1 polymer ?
#
loop_
_entity_poly.entity_id
_entity_poly.type
_entity_poly.pdbx_seq_one_letter_code
_entity_poly.pdbx_strand_id
1 'polypeptide(L)'
;MHNEEQYFVAIKVEPEEECLFERARFDEEQKREKLKVKIDTSNVNLNDLMGRIRHHVLINRIRVKEFFEDFDPLRLGTISQSRFIRVLTSLGLTGIDGVPLTEAQMFALCDHYRHPDQHDLILWKQFEQDVESVFTLSDLEKSPIIQVSPQTIYEMPTAGTPDWTNIDPFNKEELHQAMQNWKTKCEQRRIEIVQPFKQFDKHNRGHVTRIQFRQCLAIAGLTYTEKELQAVEAAFIDDDGFAYRRFLEWIQPRRRDPLRYNILQEELKNLKKQKILPDMKSLTSIQDVLQKVKGQVFRRRIRLYEWLKDHDKLNCGRLLFDTFRRALNPCQLELTENELSLLED
;
A
#
# COMPACT_ATOMS: atom_id res chain seq x y z
N MET A 1 -84.40 5.52 -5.73
CA MET A 1 -85.01 4.59 -4.75
C MET A 1 -85.03 3.21 -5.38
N HIS A 2 -84.63 2.19 -4.60
CA HIS A 2 -84.35 0.77 -4.91
C HIS A 2 -82.86 0.52 -5.26
N ASN A 3 -82.01 0.23 -4.27
CA ASN A 3 -81.74 -1.04 -3.53
C ASN A 3 -81.06 -2.08 -4.43
N GLU A 4 -79.76 -2.38 -4.17
CA GLU A 4 -79.24 -3.52 -3.36
C GLU A 4 -79.54 -4.85 -4.08
N GLU A 5 -78.60 -5.75 -4.40
CA GLU A 5 -77.51 -6.31 -3.60
C GLU A 5 -76.39 -6.85 -4.53
N GLN A 6 -75.13 -6.56 -4.21
CA GLN A 6 -73.98 -7.25 -4.79
C GLN A 6 -73.86 -8.64 -4.14
N TYR A 7 -73.99 -9.68 -4.96
CA TYR A 7 -73.70 -11.06 -4.58
C TYR A 7 -72.22 -11.22 -4.17
N PHE A 8 -71.94 -11.12 -2.87
CA PHE A 8 -70.74 -11.71 -2.28
C PHE A 8 -70.98 -13.22 -2.16
N VAL A 9 -70.48 -13.98 -3.13
CA VAL A 9 -70.35 -15.43 -2.97
C VAL A 9 -69.23 -15.65 -1.95
N ALA A 10 -69.60 -15.77 -0.67
CA ALA A 10 -68.71 -16.31 0.33
C ALA A 10 -68.43 -17.78 -0.04
N ILE A 11 -67.28 -18.02 -0.65
CA ILE A 11 -66.74 -19.37 -0.82
C ILE A 11 -66.50 -19.89 0.61
N LYS A 12 -67.45 -20.67 1.12
CA LYS A 12 -67.23 -21.50 2.30
C LYS A 12 -66.21 -22.56 1.88
N VAL A 13 -64.94 -22.27 2.10
CA VAL A 13 -63.89 -23.29 2.06
C VAL A 13 -64.24 -24.28 3.17
N GLU A 14 -64.44 -25.54 2.82
CA GLU A 14 -64.75 -26.57 3.81
C GLU A 14 -63.57 -26.74 4.78
N PRO A 15 -63.82 -27.00 6.08
CA PRO A 15 -62.76 -27.04 7.10
C PRO A 15 -61.67 -28.09 6.84
N GLU A 16 -61.94 -29.09 5.99
CA GLU A 16 -60.95 -30.06 5.53
C GLU A 16 -59.94 -29.47 4.53
N GLU A 17 -60.36 -28.54 3.67
CA GLU A 17 -59.48 -27.87 2.70
C GLU A 17 -58.57 -26.85 3.39
N GLU A 18 -59.05 -26.15 4.42
CA GLU A 18 -58.26 -25.23 5.24
C GLU A 18 -57.13 -25.97 5.98
N CYS A 19 -57.43 -27.16 6.52
CA CYS A 19 -56.45 -28.03 7.19
C CYS A 19 -55.41 -28.61 6.21
N LEU A 20 -55.81 -28.88 4.95
CA LEU A 20 -54.90 -29.32 3.89
C LEU A 20 -53.97 -28.19 3.43
N PHE A 21 -54.48 -26.95 3.34
CA PHE A 21 -53.67 -25.77 3.03
C PHE A 21 -52.68 -25.45 4.13
N GLU A 22 -53.09 -25.51 5.41
CA GLU A 22 -52.19 -25.30 6.54
C GLU A 22 -51.11 -26.39 6.65
N ARG A 23 -51.47 -27.66 6.39
CA ARG A 23 -50.49 -28.76 6.31
C ARG A 23 -49.52 -28.58 5.16
N ALA A 24 -50.00 -28.23 3.97
CA ALA A 24 -49.13 -27.98 2.82
C ALA A 24 -48.17 -26.80 3.07
N ARG A 25 -48.66 -25.74 3.74
CA ARG A 25 -47.84 -24.59 4.13
C ARG A 25 -46.79 -24.97 5.17
N PHE A 26 -47.17 -25.75 6.18
CA PHE A 26 -46.26 -26.25 7.21
C PHE A 26 -45.22 -27.23 6.64
N ASP A 27 -45.61 -28.08 5.69
CA ASP A 27 -44.73 -29.00 4.99
C ASP A 27 -43.77 -28.25 4.04
N GLU A 28 -44.22 -27.18 3.36
CA GLU A 28 -43.34 -26.29 2.58
C GLU A 28 -42.38 -25.50 3.48
N GLU A 29 -42.83 -25.06 4.65
CA GLU A 29 -41.98 -24.38 5.65
C GLU A 29 -40.92 -25.33 6.21
N GLN A 30 -41.32 -26.56 6.58
CA GLN A 30 -40.42 -27.64 6.98
C GLN A 30 -39.46 -28.04 5.86
N LYS A 31 -39.91 -28.01 4.61
CA LYS A 31 -39.08 -28.29 3.43
C LYS A 31 -38.10 -27.15 3.17
N ARG A 32 -38.49 -25.88 3.36
CA ARG A 32 -37.59 -24.70 3.33
C ARG A 32 -36.58 -24.71 4.47
N GLU A 33 -36.99 -25.13 5.67
CA GLU A 33 -36.13 -25.29 6.85
C GLU A 33 -35.09 -26.40 6.62
N LYS A 34 -35.51 -27.51 6.01
CA LYS A 34 -34.64 -28.63 5.59
C LYS A 34 -33.79 -28.33 4.35
N LEU A 35 -34.15 -27.33 3.54
CA LEU A 35 -33.38 -26.85 2.39
C LEU A 35 -32.42 -25.69 2.72
N LYS A 36 -32.15 -25.42 4.00
CA LYS A 36 -30.95 -24.67 4.39
C LYS A 36 -29.75 -25.56 4.10
N VAL A 37 -29.25 -25.49 2.87
CA VAL A 37 -27.99 -26.11 2.46
C VAL A 37 -26.96 -25.73 3.51
N LYS A 38 -26.48 -26.71 4.29
CA LYS A 38 -25.33 -26.51 5.18
C LYS A 38 -24.14 -26.29 4.27
N ILE A 39 -23.85 -25.04 3.96
CA ILE A 39 -22.67 -24.64 3.21
C ILE A 39 -21.47 -25.06 4.05
N ASP A 40 -20.57 -25.84 3.46
CA ASP A 40 -19.39 -26.36 4.13
C ASP A 40 -18.42 -25.19 4.40
N THR A 41 -18.38 -24.73 5.65
CA THR A 41 -17.52 -23.63 6.12
C THR A 41 -16.15 -24.12 6.60
N SER A 42 -15.90 -25.43 6.59
CA SER A 42 -14.71 -26.07 7.19
C SER A 42 -13.37 -25.62 6.59
N ASN A 43 -13.38 -25.18 5.32
CA ASN A 43 -12.17 -24.81 4.57
C ASN A 43 -11.87 -23.30 4.60
N VAL A 44 -12.63 -22.50 5.37
CA VAL A 44 -12.44 -21.05 5.46
C VAL A 44 -11.54 -20.71 6.63
N ASN A 45 -10.34 -20.20 6.35
CA ASN A 45 -9.49 -19.64 7.40
C ASN A 45 -10.01 -18.24 7.79
N LEU A 46 -10.73 -18.17 8.91
CA LEU A 46 -11.36 -16.94 9.39
C LEU A 46 -10.34 -15.85 9.75
N ASN A 47 -9.14 -16.22 10.22
CA ASN A 47 -8.09 -15.25 10.53
C ASN A 47 -7.55 -14.57 9.27
N ASP A 48 -7.33 -15.34 8.21
CA ASP A 48 -6.91 -14.80 6.90
C ASP A 48 -8.00 -13.91 6.31
N LEU A 49 -9.26 -14.37 6.35
CA LEU A 49 -10.42 -13.60 5.89
C LEU A 49 -10.55 -12.26 6.63
N MET A 50 -10.45 -12.26 7.96
CA MET A 50 -10.49 -11.04 8.76
C MET A 50 -9.30 -10.13 8.48
N GLY A 51 -8.10 -10.69 8.26
CA GLY A 51 -6.93 -9.94 7.81
C GLY A 51 -7.17 -9.20 6.50
N ARG A 52 -7.73 -9.90 5.50
CA ARG A 52 -8.06 -9.31 4.20
C ARG A 52 -9.13 -8.23 4.29
N ILE A 53 -10.19 -8.44 5.08
CA ILE A 53 -11.23 -7.44 5.31
C ILE A 53 -10.63 -6.18 5.94
N ARG A 54 -9.79 -6.33 6.98
CA ARG A 54 -9.09 -5.20 7.61
C ARG A 54 -8.21 -4.45 6.62
N HIS A 55 -7.46 -5.16 5.78
CA HIS A 55 -6.60 -4.57 4.75
C HIS A 55 -7.40 -3.80 3.70
N HIS A 56 -8.51 -4.35 3.23
CA HIS A 56 -9.41 -3.68 2.29
C HIS A 56 -10.00 -2.39 2.87
N VAL A 57 -10.48 -2.45 4.12
CA VAL A 57 -11.00 -1.28 4.85
C VAL A 57 -9.92 -0.21 5.02
N LEU A 58 -8.66 -0.60 5.28
CA LEU A 58 -7.52 0.30 5.41
C LEU A 58 -7.22 1.05 4.10
N ILE A 59 -7.03 0.32 3.00
CA ILE A 59 -6.65 0.91 1.70
C ILE A 59 -7.73 1.87 1.21
N ASN A 60 -9.00 1.46 1.32
CA ASN A 60 -10.12 2.22 0.83
C ASN A 60 -10.65 3.26 1.84
N ARG A 61 -10.06 3.32 3.05
CA ARG A 61 -10.43 4.23 4.14
C ARG A 61 -11.93 4.19 4.46
N ILE A 62 -12.47 2.99 4.52
CA ILE A 62 -13.90 2.75 4.71
C ILE A 62 -14.24 2.87 6.20
N ARG A 63 -15.31 3.60 6.53
CA ARG A 63 -15.86 3.64 7.89
C ARG A 63 -16.97 2.63 8.03
N VAL A 64 -16.64 1.46 8.58
CA VAL A 64 -17.54 0.30 8.66
C VAL A 64 -18.84 0.64 9.38
N LYS A 65 -18.76 1.43 10.46
CA LYS A 65 -19.90 1.89 11.26
C LYS A 65 -21.02 2.54 10.44
N GLU A 66 -20.67 3.42 9.51
CA GLU A 66 -21.64 4.21 8.72
C GLU A 66 -22.56 3.29 7.89
N PHE A 67 -22.08 2.12 7.48
CA PHE A 67 -22.87 1.15 6.71
C PHE A 67 -23.82 0.32 7.58
N PHE A 68 -23.57 0.21 8.88
CA PHE A 68 -24.40 -0.55 9.81
C PHE A 68 -25.42 0.31 10.56
N GLU A 69 -25.14 1.61 10.76
CA GLU A 69 -26.02 2.55 11.47
C GLU A 69 -27.43 2.61 10.88
N ASP A 70 -27.58 2.58 9.56
CA ASP A 70 -28.88 2.59 8.87
C ASP A 70 -29.72 1.33 9.12
N PHE A 71 -29.07 0.21 9.44
CA PHE A 71 -29.74 -1.09 9.66
C PHE A 71 -30.06 -1.37 11.13
N ASP A 72 -29.51 -0.58 12.05
CA ASP A 72 -29.71 -0.65 13.51
C ASP A 72 -30.11 0.72 14.10
N PRO A 73 -31.32 1.23 13.77
CA PRO A 73 -31.77 2.53 14.26
C PRO A 73 -31.91 2.58 15.79
N LEU A 74 -32.09 1.42 16.44
CA LEU A 74 -32.21 1.30 17.90
C LEU A 74 -30.84 1.18 18.60
N ARG A 75 -29.74 1.14 17.84
CA ARG A 75 -28.36 1.04 18.34
C ARG A 75 -28.12 -0.14 19.28
N LEU A 76 -28.87 -1.23 19.10
CA LEU A 76 -28.78 -2.43 19.91
C LEU A 76 -27.44 -3.16 19.72
N GLY A 77 -26.75 -2.88 18.61
CA GLY A 77 -25.50 -3.53 18.22
C GLY A 77 -25.71 -4.88 17.53
N THR A 78 -26.95 -5.17 17.11
CA THR A 78 -27.38 -6.42 16.49
C THR A 78 -28.19 -6.17 15.23
N ILE A 79 -27.96 -6.93 14.17
CA ILE A 79 -28.78 -6.91 12.94
C ILE A 79 -29.08 -8.33 12.44
N SER A 80 -30.07 -8.49 11.57
CA SER A 80 -30.37 -9.79 10.98
C SER A 80 -29.28 -10.29 10.04
N GLN A 81 -29.14 -11.60 9.90
CA GLN A 81 -28.18 -12.23 8.99
C GLN A 81 -28.25 -11.69 7.55
N SER A 82 -29.46 -11.56 7.01
CA SER A 82 -29.68 -11.04 5.65
C SER A 82 -29.23 -9.59 5.48
N ARG A 83 -29.37 -8.75 6.51
CA ARG A 83 -28.89 -7.36 6.50
C ARG A 83 -27.37 -7.32 6.58
N PHE A 84 -26.76 -8.17 7.41
CA PHE A 84 -25.31 -8.26 7.52
C PHE A 84 -24.66 -8.65 6.19
N ILE A 85 -25.19 -9.68 5.53
CA ILE A 85 -24.73 -10.10 4.18
C ILE A 85 -24.83 -8.93 3.18
N ARG A 86 -25.94 -8.17 3.18
CA ARG A 86 -26.11 -7.00 2.32
C ARG A 86 -25.07 -5.91 2.59
N VAL A 87 -24.76 -5.64 3.86
CA VAL A 87 -23.73 -4.68 4.24
C VAL A 87 -22.35 -5.16 3.78
N LEU A 88 -22.01 -6.43 3.96
CA LEU A 88 -20.75 -7.00 3.45
C LEU A 88 -20.63 -6.86 1.93
N THR A 89 -21.71 -7.08 1.18
CA THR A 89 -21.75 -6.82 -0.27
C THR A 89 -21.57 -5.32 -0.58
N SER A 90 -22.24 -4.44 0.17
CA SER A 90 -22.18 -2.98 -0.02
C SER A 90 -20.84 -2.35 0.37
N LEU A 91 -20.10 -2.98 1.30
CA LEU A 91 -18.75 -2.58 1.70
C LEU A 91 -17.71 -2.78 0.58
N GLY A 92 -18.13 -3.27 -0.59
CA GLY A 92 -17.24 -3.52 -1.71
C GLY A 92 -16.32 -4.70 -1.47
N LEU A 93 -16.62 -5.55 -0.48
CA LEU A 93 -15.88 -6.79 -0.25
C LEU A 93 -16.08 -7.80 -1.40
N THR A 94 -16.83 -7.42 -2.43
CA THR A 94 -16.90 -8.06 -3.75
C THR A 94 -15.62 -7.93 -4.57
N GLY A 95 -14.61 -7.18 -4.09
CA GLY A 95 -13.34 -6.94 -4.80
C GLY A 95 -12.10 -6.99 -3.89
N ILE A 96 -12.13 -7.75 -2.81
CA ILE A 96 -10.90 -8.10 -2.09
C ILE A 96 -10.07 -8.99 -3.03
N ASP A 97 -8.87 -8.55 -3.43
CA ASP A 97 -7.98 -9.29 -4.34
C ASP A 97 -8.62 -9.65 -5.71
N GLY A 98 -9.62 -8.88 -6.17
CA GLY A 98 -10.31 -9.14 -7.45
C GLY A 98 -11.28 -10.32 -7.44
N VAL A 99 -11.54 -10.94 -6.29
CA VAL A 99 -12.49 -12.05 -6.12
C VAL A 99 -13.56 -11.66 -5.09
N PRO A 100 -14.86 -11.78 -5.42
CA PRO A 100 -15.90 -11.54 -4.42
C PRO A 100 -15.83 -12.58 -3.31
N LEU A 101 -16.09 -12.18 -2.05
CA LEU A 101 -16.25 -13.16 -0.96
C LEU A 101 -17.19 -14.28 -1.42
N THR A 102 -16.72 -15.51 -1.30
CA THR A 102 -17.55 -16.69 -1.57
C THR A 102 -18.68 -16.75 -0.54
N GLU A 103 -19.85 -17.26 -0.93
CA GLU A 103 -20.97 -17.44 -0.01
C GLU A 103 -20.54 -18.17 1.29
N ALA A 104 -19.71 -19.21 1.17
CA ALA A 104 -19.13 -19.92 2.33
C ALA A 104 -18.36 -19.02 3.31
N GLN A 105 -17.61 -18.03 2.81
CA GLN A 105 -16.89 -17.08 3.65
C GLN A 105 -17.84 -16.11 4.36
N MET A 106 -18.89 -15.65 3.66
CA MET A 106 -19.92 -14.80 4.25
C MET A 106 -20.69 -15.54 5.35
N PHE A 107 -21.05 -16.80 5.12
CA PHE A 107 -21.71 -17.63 6.12
C PHE A 107 -20.80 -17.93 7.32
N ALA A 108 -19.50 -18.17 7.09
CA ALA A 108 -18.53 -18.33 8.17
C ALA A 108 -18.43 -17.08 9.07
N LEU A 109 -18.44 -15.87 8.48
CA LEU A 109 -18.51 -14.62 9.25
C LEU A 109 -19.83 -14.49 10.02
N CYS A 110 -20.95 -14.85 9.40
CA CYS A 110 -22.26 -14.81 10.06
C CYS A 110 -22.31 -15.75 11.27
N ASP A 111 -21.72 -16.95 11.15
CA ASP A 111 -21.66 -17.93 12.22
C ASP A 111 -20.72 -17.48 13.35
N HIS A 112 -19.59 -16.86 13.01
CA HIS A 112 -18.63 -16.35 13.98
C HIS A 112 -19.18 -15.22 14.86
N TYR A 113 -19.92 -14.29 14.26
CA TYR A 113 -20.51 -13.14 14.95
C TYR A 113 -21.97 -13.36 15.37
N ARG A 114 -22.43 -14.61 15.43
CA ARG A 114 -23.80 -14.96 15.78
C ARG A 114 -24.10 -14.64 17.25
N HIS A 115 -25.28 -14.10 17.52
CA HIS A 115 -25.71 -13.88 18.90
C HIS A 115 -25.96 -15.21 19.63
N PRO A 116 -25.47 -15.39 20.88
CA PRO A 116 -25.59 -16.64 21.63
C PRO A 116 -27.04 -17.08 21.84
N ASP A 117 -27.93 -16.15 22.23
CA ASP A 117 -29.34 -16.46 22.50
C ASP A 117 -30.27 -16.31 21.28
N GLN A 118 -29.99 -15.37 20.37
CA GLN A 118 -30.87 -15.03 19.23
C GLN A 118 -30.21 -15.37 17.91
N HIS A 119 -30.45 -16.60 17.46
CA HIS A 119 -29.77 -17.23 16.34
C HIS A 119 -29.95 -16.57 14.96
N ASP A 120 -30.94 -15.68 14.81
CA ASP A 120 -31.17 -14.90 13.58
C ASP A 120 -30.43 -13.55 13.56
N LEU A 121 -29.83 -13.16 14.69
CA LEU A 121 -29.13 -11.90 14.88
C LEU A 121 -27.62 -12.08 14.91
N ILE A 122 -26.94 -11.07 14.38
CA ILE A 122 -25.48 -10.96 14.29
C ILE A 122 -25.02 -9.72 15.06
N LEU A 123 -23.99 -9.90 15.88
CA LEU A 123 -23.34 -8.89 16.70
C LEU A 123 -22.40 -8.02 15.86
N TRP A 124 -22.97 -7.13 15.04
CA TRP A 124 -22.18 -6.30 14.12
C TRP A 124 -21.23 -5.33 14.84
N LYS A 125 -21.54 -4.91 16.08
CA LYS A 125 -20.62 -4.07 16.88
C LYS A 125 -19.34 -4.80 17.27
N GLN A 126 -19.39 -6.11 17.47
CA GLN A 126 -18.18 -6.91 17.70
C GLN A 126 -17.34 -7.01 16.44
N PHE A 127 -18.00 -7.21 15.29
CA PHE A 127 -17.33 -7.15 13.98
C PHE A 127 -16.68 -5.79 13.73
N GLU A 128 -17.38 -4.68 13.98
CA GLU A 128 -16.84 -3.32 13.91
C GLU A 128 -15.59 -3.18 14.79
N GLN A 129 -15.67 -3.60 16.06
CA GLN A 129 -14.55 -3.52 16.99
C GLN A 129 -13.35 -4.37 16.55
N ASP A 130 -13.56 -5.56 15.99
CA ASP A 130 -12.49 -6.43 15.50
C ASP A 130 -11.81 -5.92 14.23
N VAL A 131 -12.53 -5.12 13.44
CA VAL A 131 -11.99 -4.43 12.27
C VAL A 131 -11.29 -3.13 12.70
N GLU A 132 -11.87 -2.38 13.65
CA GLU A 132 -11.36 -1.08 14.11
C GLU A 132 -10.21 -1.14 15.12
N SER A 133 -10.13 -2.21 15.93
CA SER A 133 -9.09 -2.39 16.95
C SER A 133 -7.66 -2.40 16.39
N VAL A 134 -7.51 -2.69 15.09
CA VAL A 134 -6.22 -2.62 14.38
C VAL A 134 -5.84 -1.18 14.01
N PHE A 135 -6.81 -0.27 13.85
CA PHE A 135 -6.56 1.14 13.53
C PHE A 135 -6.26 1.97 14.76
N THR A 136 -6.99 1.73 15.85
CA THR A 136 -6.95 2.52 17.07
C THR A 136 -7.23 1.65 18.28
N LEU A 137 -6.42 1.78 19.33
CA LEU A 137 -6.77 1.21 20.63
C LEU A 137 -7.97 2.01 21.18
N SER A 138 -9.13 1.37 21.24
CA SER A 138 -10.33 1.88 21.88
C SER A 138 -10.01 2.30 23.33
N ASP A 139 -10.62 3.36 23.86
CA ASP A 139 -10.43 3.85 25.23
C ASP A 139 -9.04 4.45 25.57
N LEU A 140 -8.29 5.00 24.60
CA LEU A 140 -7.06 5.77 24.86
C LEU A 140 -7.29 6.96 25.83
N GLU A 141 -8.50 7.51 25.87
CA GLU A 141 -8.89 8.56 26.82
C GLU A 141 -8.88 8.10 28.29
N LYS A 142 -9.06 6.79 28.55
CA LYS A 142 -9.05 6.22 29.90
C LYS A 142 -7.65 5.80 30.36
N SER A 143 -6.67 5.75 29.44
CA SER A 143 -5.34 5.21 29.70
C SER A 143 -4.25 6.01 28.94
N PRO A 144 -3.86 7.21 29.42
CA PRO A 144 -2.95 8.13 28.71
C PRO A 144 -1.49 7.65 28.59
N ILE A 145 -1.14 6.50 29.18
CA ILE A 145 0.22 5.94 29.22
C ILE A 145 0.43 4.90 28.10
N ILE A 146 -0.62 4.52 27.37
CA ILE A 146 -0.53 3.52 26.31
C ILE A 146 0.15 4.13 25.08
N GLN A 147 1.37 3.68 24.82
CA GLN A 147 2.11 4.06 23.64
C GLN A 147 1.54 3.30 22.43
N VAL A 148 0.84 4.02 21.55
CA VAL A 148 0.33 3.43 20.31
C VAL A 148 1.48 3.09 19.38
N SER A 149 1.58 1.84 18.95
CA SER A 149 2.48 1.43 17.87
C SER A 149 2.15 2.29 16.64
N PRO A 150 3.14 2.88 15.93
CA PRO A 150 2.87 3.49 14.63
C PRO A 150 2.19 2.43 13.78
N GLN A 151 1.03 2.77 13.19
CA GLN A 151 0.20 1.87 12.39
C GLN A 151 1.10 0.95 11.59
N THR A 152 1.30 -0.27 12.09
CA THR A 152 2.03 -1.27 11.33
C THR A 152 1.13 -1.43 10.13
N ILE A 153 1.59 -0.95 8.97
CA ILE A 153 0.97 -1.29 7.70
C ILE A 153 0.88 -2.81 7.81
N TYR A 154 -0.34 -3.32 8.01
CA TYR A 154 -0.58 -4.74 7.95
C TYR A 154 -0.42 -5.02 6.46
N GLU A 155 0.83 -5.19 6.05
CA GLU A 155 1.23 -5.81 4.81
C GLU A 155 0.75 -7.26 4.98
N MET A 156 -0.53 -7.48 4.68
CA MET A 156 -0.98 -8.81 4.29
C MET A 156 0.02 -9.24 3.22
N PRO A 157 0.64 -10.43 3.33
CA PRO A 157 1.28 -11.03 2.16
C PRO A 157 0.27 -10.95 1.04
N THR A 158 0.62 -10.28 -0.06
CA THR A 158 -0.27 -10.09 -1.21
C THR A 158 -0.85 -11.45 -1.55
N ALA A 159 -2.18 -11.58 -1.58
CA ALA A 159 -2.80 -12.84 -1.94
C ALA A 159 -2.20 -13.34 -3.27
N GLY A 160 -1.89 -14.63 -3.32
CA GLY A 160 -1.13 -15.24 -4.42
C GLY A 160 0.39 -15.29 -4.25
N THR A 161 0.99 -14.56 -3.31
CA THR A 161 2.39 -14.84 -2.93
C THR A 161 2.42 -16.05 -1.98
N PRO A 162 3.02 -17.19 -2.37
CA PRO A 162 3.32 -18.22 -1.39
C PRO A 162 4.21 -17.58 -0.31
N ASP A 163 3.93 -17.85 0.96
CA ASP A 163 4.81 -17.47 2.07
C ASP A 163 6.22 -17.99 1.77
N TRP A 164 7.09 -17.14 1.23
CA TRP A 164 8.48 -17.52 0.89
C TRP A 164 9.30 -17.83 2.14
N THR A 165 8.76 -17.67 3.34
CA THR A 165 9.29 -18.22 4.59
C THR A 165 9.06 -19.75 4.67
N ASN A 166 7.98 -20.28 4.10
CA ASN A 166 7.54 -21.67 4.18
C ASN A 166 7.70 -22.51 2.89
N ILE A 167 8.21 -21.94 1.80
CA ILE A 167 8.52 -22.71 0.58
C ILE A 167 9.69 -23.66 0.83
N ASP A 168 9.65 -24.84 0.18
CA ASP A 168 10.71 -25.84 0.17
C ASP A 168 12.10 -25.17 0.05
N PRO A 169 13.04 -25.45 0.98
CA PRO A 169 14.41 -24.94 0.93
C PRO A 169 15.06 -25.08 -0.46
N PHE A 170 14.70 -26.13 -1.20
CA PHE A 170 15.20 -26.39 -2.54
C PHE A 170 14.78 -25.31 -3.56
N ASN A 171 13.52 -24.89 -3.53
CA ASN A 171 12.99 -23.87 -4.46
C ASN A 171 13.54 -22.46 -4.15
N LYS A 172 13.89 -22.17 -2.90
CA LYS A 172 14.50 -20.88 -2.52
C LYS A 172 15.93 -20.74 -3.03
N GLU A 173 16.71 -21.82 -2.97
CA GLU A 173 18.09 -21.81 -3.47
C GLU A 173 18.10 -21.68 -5.00
N GLU A 174 17.22 -22.39 -5.72
CA GLU A 174 17.08 -22.24 -7.17
C GLU A 174 16.67 -20.82 -7.57
N LEU A 175 15.71 -20.20 -6.86
CA LEU A 175 15.33 -18.81 -7.07
C LEU A 175 16.52 -17.87 -6.83
N HIS A 176 17.24 -18.05 -5.73
CA HIS A 176 18.36 -17.20 -5.37
C HIS A 176 19.49 -17.28 -6.42
N GLN A 177 19.81 -18.48 -6.90
CA GLN A 177 20.76 -18.71 -7.98
C GLN A 177 20.30 -18.09 -9.31
N ALA A 178 19.03 -18.28 -9.68
CA ALA A 178 18.44 -17.69 -10.88
C ALA A 178 18.56 -16.16 -10.86
N MET A 179 18.14 -15.54 -9.75
CA MET A 179 18.20 -14.10 -9.55
C MET A 179 19.65 -13.61 -9.62
N GLN A 180 20.59 -14.28 -8.95
CA GLN A 180 22.01 -13.88 -8.93
C GLN A 180 22.66 -13.98 -10.31
N ASN A 181 22.33 -15.03 -11.07
CA ASN A 181 22.76 -15.18 -12.46
C ASN A 181 22.22 -14.04 -13.32
N TRP A 182 20.94 -13.70 -13.18
CA TRP A 182 20.30 -12.65 -13.98
C TRP A 182 20.86 -11.27 -13.65
N LYS A 183 21.10 -10.97 -12.37
CA LYS A 183 21.78 -9.74 -11.94
C LYS A 183 23.19 -9.64 -12.51
N THR A 184 23.97 -10.70 -12.41
CA THR A 184 25.34 -10.74 -12.95
C THR A 184 25.33 -10.51 -14.47
N LYS A 185 24.39 -11.13 -15.21
CA LYS A 185 24.20 -10.91 -16.65
C LYS A 185 23.84 -9.45 -16.96
N CYS A 186 22.92 -8.86 -16.19
CA CYS A 186 22.55 -7.45 -16.34
C CYS A 186 23.73 -6.51 -16.10
N GLU A 187 24.54 -6.77 -15.06
CA GLU A 187 25.72 -5.96 -14.73
C GLU A 187 26.83 -6.10 -15.78
N GLN A 188 27.18 -7.33 -16.19
CA GLN A 188 28.23 -7.59 -17.17
C GLN A 188 27.90 -7.02 -18.56
N ARG A 189 26.63 -7.13 -18.98
CA ARG A 189 26.17 -6.66 -20.30
C ARG A 189 25.62 -5.24 -20.29
N ARG A 190 25.58 -4.58 -19.13
CA ARG A 190 24.95 -3.27 -18.91
C ARG A 190 23.53 -3.19 -19.47
N ILE A 191 22.75 -4.26 -19.28
CA ILE A 191 21.36 -4.33 -19.76
C ILE A 191 20.50 -3.43 -18.87
N GLU A 192 19.76 -2.49 -19.45
CA GLU A 192 18.78 -1.68 -18.72
C GLU A 192 17.40 -2.34 -18.77
N ILE A 193 17.12 -3.21 -17.79
CA ILE A 193 15.88 -4.01 -17.80
C ILE A 193 14.65 -3.21 -17.37
N VAL A 194 14.82 -1.99 -16.85
CA VAL A 194 13.74 -1.15 -16.34
C VAL A 194 12.88 -0.53 -17.46
N GLN A 195 13.47 -0.21 -18.61
CA GLN A 195 12.77 0.52 -19.68
C GLN A 195 11.64 -0.31 -20.31
N PRO A 196 11.82 -1.59 -20.65
CA PRO A 196 10.74 -2.42 -21.19
C PRO A 196 9.51 -2.46 -20.28
N PHE A 197 9.70 -2.61 -18.96
CA PHE A 197 8.58 -2.65 -18.00
C PHE A 197 7.76 -1.36 -17.99
N LYS A 198 8.44 -0.20 -18.05
CA LYS A 198 7.76 1.11 -18.08
C LYS A 198 6.90 1.32 -19.31
N GLN A 199 7.22 0.67 -20.44
CA GLN A 199 6.42 0.79 -21.65
C GLN A 199 5.07 0.08 -21.52
N PHE A 200 5.03 -1.02 -20.77
CA PHE A 200 3.81 -1.77 -20.49
C PHE A 200 3.00 -1.20 -19.32
N ASP A 201 3.66 -0.66 -18.30
CA ASP A 201 3.00 -0.07 -17.13
C ASP A 201 2.91 1.47 -17.20
N LYS A 202 2.06 1.97 -18.11
CA LYS A 202 1.85 3.42 -18.32
C LYS A 202 1.33 4.15 -17.07
N HIS A 203 0.58 3.46 -16.23
CA HIS A 203 0.00 4.02 -15.00
C HIS A 203 0.91 3.86 -13.80
N ASN A 204 2.09 3.25 -13.97
CA ASN A 204 3.06 3.02 -12.91
C ASN A 204 2.39 2.35 -11.69
N ARG A 205 1.68 1.24 -11.94
CA ARG A 205 1.08 0.37 -10.92
C ARG A 205 2.13 -0.53 -10.26
N GLY A 206 3.22 -0.84 -10.94
CA GLY A 206 4.28 -1.73 -10.50
C GLY A 206 4.10 -3.20 -10.90
N HIS A 207 3.09 -3.49 -11.74
CA HIS A 207 2.74 -4.83 -12.20
C HIS A 207 2.68 -4.88 -13.73
N VAL A 208 2.99 -6.05 -14.30
CA VAL A 208 2.78 -6.38 -15.71
C VAL A 208 2.21 -7.79 -15.82
N THR A 209 1.47 -8.10 -16.88
CA THR A 209 0.96 -9.47 -17.07
C THR A 209 2.12 -10.47 -17.28
N ARG A 210 1.89 -11.76 -17.01
CA ARG A 210 2.90 -12.82 -17.21
C ARG A 210 3.48 -12.83 -18.63
N ILE A 211 2.63 -12.61 -19.64
CA ILE A 211 3.05 -12.56 -21.05
C ILE A 211 3.93 -11.33 -21.30
N GLN A 212 3.54 -10.17 -20.77
CA GLN A 212 4.33 -8.93 -20.88
C GLN A 212 5.68 -9.04 -20.15
N PHE A 213 5.74 -9.73 -19.02
CA PHE A 213 7.01 -10.02 -18.34
C PHE A 213 7.98 -10.78 -19.25
N ARG A 214 7.53 -11.88 -19.87
CA ARG A 214 8.35 -12.65 -20.83
C ARG A 214 8.77 -11.80 -22.03
N GLN A 215 7.89 -10.95 -22.54
CA GLN A 215 8.21 -9.98 -23.59
C GLN A 215 9.27 -8.97 -23.13
N CYS A 216 9.20 -8.46 -21.91
CA CYS A 216 10.19 -7.55 -21.35
C CYS A 216 11.58 -8.19 -21.28
N LEU A 217 11.67 -9.46 -20.86
CA LEU A 217 12.94 -10.21 -20.84
C LEU A 217 13.52 -10.37 -22.24
N ALA A 218 12.67 -10.67 -23.23
CA ALA A 218 13.08 -10.80 -24.63
C ALA A 218 13.56 -9.45 -25.21
N ILE A 219 12.84 -8.36 -24.96
CA ILE A 219 13.23 -6.99 -25.39
C ILE A 219 14.55 -6.59 -24.73
N ALA A 220 14.75 -6.92 -23.45
CA ALA A 220 15.98 -6.67 -22.72
C ALA A 220 17.16 -7.56 -23.18
N GLY A 221 16.91 -8.57 -24.00
CA GLY A 221 17.92 -9.54 -24.43
C GLY A 221 18.47 -10.41 -23.28
N LEU A 222 17.70 -10.59 -22.22
CA LEU A 222 18.10 -11.42 -21.08
C LEU A 222 17.85 -12.89 -21.40
N THR A 223 18.91 -13.70 -21.39
CA THR A 223 18.79 -15.14 -21.59
C THR A 223 18.48 -15.85 -20.28
N TYR A 224 17.50 -16.75 -20.30
CA TYR A 224 17.04 -17.50 -19.15
C TYR A 224 16.81 -18.98 -19.52
N THR A 225 16.87 -19.85 -18.53
CA THR A 225 16.37 -21.23 -18.65
C THR A 225 14.91 -21.31 -18.20
N GLU A 226 14.18 -22.33 -18.65
CA GLU A 226 12.76 -22.49 -18.25
C GLU A 226 12.61 -22.72 -16.74
N LYS A 227 13.59 -23.39 -16.10
CA LYS A 227 13.60 -23.59 -14.64
C LYS A 227 13.78 -22.27 -13.89
N GLU A 228 14.74 -21.44 -14.30
CA GLU A 228 14.94 -20.10 -13.73
C GLU A 228 13.67 -19.25 -13.89
N LEU A 229 13.04 -19.31 -15.06
CA LEU A 229 11.82 -18.55 -15.35
C LEU A 229 10.67 -18.97 -14.44
N GLN A 230 10.45 -20.27 -14.26
CA GLN A 230 9.39 -20.80 -13.40
C GLN A 230 9.60 -20.42 -11.93
N ALA A 231 10.84 -20.50 -11.44
CA ALA A 231 11.17 -20.11 -10.07
C ALA A 231 10.86 -18.62 -9.83
N VAL A 232 11.27 -17.74 -10.77
CA VAL A 232 11.02 -16.30 -10.68
C VAL A 232 9.54 -15.96 -10.86
N GLU A 233 8.83 -16.60 -11.81
CA GLU A 233 7.38 -16.41 -11.98
C GLU A 233 6.61 -16.83 -10.73
N ALA A 234 6.95 -17.96 -10.10
CA ALA A 234 6.33 -18.38 -8.85
C ALA A 234 6.60 -17.41 -7.69
N ALA A 235 7.69 -16.64 -7.74
CA ALA A 235 8.09 -15.74 -6.67
C ALA A 235 7.50 -14.35 -6.73
N PHE A 236 7.28 -13.86 -7.94
CA PHE A 236 6.91 -12.46 -8.17
C PHE A 236 5.56 -12.30 -8.87
N ILE A 237 4.84 -13.38 -9.20
CA ILE A 237 3.45 -13.28 -9.64
C ILE A 237 2.54 -13.24 -8.41
N ASP A 238 1.66 -12.24 -8.38
CA ASP A 238 0.54 -12.09 -7.47
C ASP A 238 -0.78 -11.94 -8.26
N ASP A 239 -1.88 -11.64 -7.57
CA ASP A 239 -3.20 -11.49 -8.16
C ASP A 239 -3.29 -10.34 -9.19
N ASP A 240 -2.42 -9.33 -9.10
CA ASP A 240 -2.32 -8.21 -10.06
C ASP A 240 -1.36 -8.50 -11.24
N GLY A 241 -0.64 -9.62 -11.19
CA GLY A 241 0.30 -10.09 -12.21
C GLY A 241 1.73 -10.15 -11.70
N PHE A 242 2.70 -9.93 -12.57
CA PHE A 242 4.11 -9.96 -12.19
C PHE A 242 4.53 -8.62 -11.56
N ALA A 243 4.84 -8.64 -10.26
CA ALA A 243 5.31 -7.50 -9.47
C ALA A 243 6.75 -7.09 -9.83
N TYR A 244 6.91 -6.49 -11.02
CA TYR A 244 8.23 -6.17 -11.58
C TYR A 244 9.02 -5.17 -10.73
N ARG A 245 8.37 -4.34 -9.90
CA ARG A 245 9.08 -3.43 -8.98
C ARG A 245 9.94 -4.17 -7.96
N ARG A 246 9.37 -5.18 -7.31
CA ARG A 246 10.09 -6.01 -6.32
C ARG A 246 11.23 -6.76 -6.99
N PHE A 247 10.98 -7.30 -8.19
CA PHE A 247 12.01 -7.91 -9.02
C PHE A 247 13.16 -6.95 -9.37
N LEU A 248 12.85 -5.71 -9.79
CA LEU A 248 13.84 -4.69 -10.15
C LEU A 248 14.67 -4.21 -8.96
N GLU A 249 14.07 -4.10 -7.76
CA GLU A 249 14.81 -3.75 -6.54
C GLU A 249 15.92 -4.76 -6.24
N TRP A 250 15.72 -6.02 -6.62
CA TRP A 250 16.71 -7.06 -6.46
C TRP A 250 17.78 -7.05 -7.58
N ILE A 251 17.35 -7.00 -8.84
CA ILE A 251 18.23 -7.15 -10.02
C ILE A 251 19.00 -5.86 -10.34
N GLN A 252 18.33 -4.70 -10.31
CA GLN A 252 18.93 -3.39 -10.56
C GLN A 252 18.38 -2.36 -9.57
N PRO A 253 18.78 -2.45 -8.28
CA PRO A 253 18.41 -1.44 -7.30
C PRO A 253 18.88 -0.07 -7.81
N ARG A 254 17.92 0.82 -8.05
CA ARG A 254 18.27 2.21 -8.37
C ARG A 254 19.01 2.79 -7.19
N ARG A 255 20.22 3.33 -7.43
CA ARG A 255 20.82 4.29 -6.50
C ARG A 255 19.82 5.45 -6.36
N ARG A 256 19.05 5.45 -5.28
CA ARG A 256 18.28 6.63 -4.89
C ARG A 256 19.34 7.62 -4.42
N ASP A 257 19.76 8.52 -5.30
CA ASP A 257 20.57 9.65 -4.86
C ASP A 257 19.80 10.32 -3.72
N PRO A 258 20.42 10.54 -2.55
CA PRO A 258 19.73 11.16 -1.44
C PRO A 258 19.13 12.47 -1.92
N LEU A 259 17.87 12.74 -1.57
CA LEU A 259 17.23 14.01 -1.90
C LEU A 259 18.18 15.13 -1.48
N ARG A 260 18.62 15.96 -2.43
CA ARG A 260 19.53 17.11 -2.21
C ARG A 260 19.09 17.97 -1.02
N TYR A 261 17.78 18.04 -0.79
CA TYR A 261 17.18 18.69 0.37
C TYR A 261 17.66 18.13 1.71
N ASN A 262 17.74 16.80 1.87
CA ASN A 262 18.18 16.17 3.12
C ASN A 262 19.66 16.48 3.39
N ILE A 263 20.49 16.42 2.34
CA ILE A 263 21.91 16.79 2.41
C ILE A 263 22.03 18.28 2.82
N LEU A 264 21.27 19.17 2.18
CA LEU A 264 21.26 20.60 2.52
C LEU A 264 20.80 20.85 3.97
N GLN A 265 19.79 20.12 4.45
CA GLN A 265 19.32 20.23 5.83
C GLN A 265 20.40 19.83 6.85
N GLU A 266 21.16 18.78 6.57
CA GLU A 266 22.31 18.39 7.40
C GLU A 266 23.44 19.41 7.33
N GLU A 267 23.79 19.91 6.13
CA GLU A 267 24.79 20.97 5.96
C GLU A 267 24.40 22.22 6.76
N LEU A 268 23.15 22.65 6.70
CA LEU A 268 22.64 23.80 7.46
C LEU A 268 22.68 23.55 8.97
N LYS A 269 22.35 22.33 9.43
CA LYS A 269 22.49 21.96 10.85
C LYS A 269 23.95 22.01 11.30
N ASN A 270 24.88 21.53 10.48
CA ASN A 270 26.31 21.53 10.78
C ASN A 270 26.88 22.96 10.82
N LEU A 271 26.49 23.81 9.86
CA LEU A 271 26.87 25.23 9.84
C LEU A 271 26.32 26.01 11.04
N LYS A 272 25.09 25.71 11.50
CA LYS A 272 24.53 26.29 12.73
C LYS A 272 25.26 25.85 13.99
N LYS A 273 25.76 24.61 14.04
CA LYS A 273 26.55 24.08 15.17
C LYS A 273 27.95 24.68 15.24
N GLN A 274 28.55 25.03 14.10
CA GLN A 274 29.86 25.68 14.03
C GLN A 274 29.78 27.15 14.49
N LYS A 275 30.02 27.41 15.77
CA LYS A 275 30.10 28.77 16.35
C LYS A 275 31.41 29.52 16.00
N ILE A 276 32.48 28.79 15.68
CA ILE A 276 33.83 29.32 15.45
C ILE A 276 34.27 28.89 14.04
N LEU A 277 34.78 29.84 13.22
CA LEU A 277 35.44 29.51 11.96
C LEU A 277 36.73 28.73 12.28
N PRO A 278 37.08 27.66 11.55
CA PRO A 278 38.35 26.96 11.76
C PRO A 278 39.52 27.96 11.70
N ASP A 279 40.49 27.74 12.59
CA ASP A 279 41.57 28.68 12.91
C ASP A 279 42.38 29.12 11.68
N MET A 280 42.79 30.37 11.71
CA MET A 280 43.08 31.24 10.57
C MET A 280 44.49 31.06 9.98
N LYS A 281 45.03 29.83 9.99
CA LYS A 281 46.40 29.55 9.55
C LYS A 281 46.44 28.45 8.49
N SER A 282 46.56 28.89 7.24
CA SER A 282 46.92 28.12 6.05
C SER A 282 45.99 26.95 5.71
N LEU A 283 44.83 27.24 5.14
CA LEU A 283 44.03 26.23 4.45
C LEU A 283 44.80 25.74 3.21
N THR A 284 45.13 24.45 3.17
CA THR A 284 45.87 23.82 2.06
C THR A 284 44.99 22.95 1.16
N SER A 285 43.72 22.74 1.54
CA SER A 285 42.77 21.93 0.79
C SER A 285 41.59 22.77 0.29
N ILE A 286 41.23 22.58 -0.98
CA ILE A 286 40.05 23.22 -1.61
C ILE A 286 38.76 22.96 -0.81
N GLN A 287 38.64 21.79 -0.17
CA GLN A 287 37.48 21.44 0.64
C GLN A 287 37.35 22.35 1.87
N ASP A 288 38.46 22.71 2.50
CA ASP A 288 38.46 23.58 3.68
C ASP A 288 38.18 25.04 3.29
N VAL A 289 38.69 25.48 2.13
CA VAL A 289 38.36 26.79 1.56
C VAL A 289 36.87 26.88 1.24
N LEU A 290 36.29 25.86 0.61
CA LEU A 290 34.84 25.80 0.36
C LEU A 290 34.04 25.79 1.65
N GLN A 291 34.50 25.12 2.71
CA GLN A 291 33.84 25.14 4.01
C GLN A 291 33.88 26.53 4.67
N LYS A 292 35.01 27.25 4.55
CA LYS A 292 35.14 28.65 4.99
C LYS A 292 34.16 29.55 4.23
N VAL A 293 34.10 29.43 2.90
CA VAL A 293 33.14 30.17 2.06
C VAL A 293 31.70 29.85 2.46
N LYS A 294 31.33 28.56 2.57
CA LYS A 294 29.99 28.13 3.02
C LYS A 294 29.62 28.74 4.38
N GLY A 295 30.56 28.74 5.33
CA GLY A 295 30.37 29.34 6.65
C GLY A 295 30.14 30.84 6.62
N GLN A 296 30.93 31.59 5.84
CA GLN A 296 30.77 33.04 5.68
C GLN A 296 29.45 33.38 5.00
N VAL A 297 29.13 32.70 3.90
CA VAL A 297 27.89 32.85 3.13
C VAL A 297 26.67 32.62 4.00
N PHE A 298 26.67 31.58 4.82
CA PHE A 298 25.57 31.25 5.72
C PHE A 298 25.41 32.29 6.83
N ARG A 299 26.49 32.66 7.53
CA ARG A 299 26.42 33.60 8.66
C ARG A 299 26.07 35.03 8.23
N ARG A 300 26.65 35.48 7.11
CA ARG A 300 26.43 36.82 6.55
C ARG A 300 25.24 36.89 5.59
N ARG A 301 24.57 35.77 5.34
CA ARG A 301 23.44 35.62 4.39
C ARG A 301 23.75 36.18 3.00
N ILE A 302 24.96 35.94 2.51
CA ILE A 302 25.42 36.43 1.21
C ILE A 302 24.74 35.61 0.12
N ARG A 303 24.17 36.27 -0.88
CA ARG A 303 23.61 35.61 -2.07
C ARG A 303 24.66 35.55 -3.18
N LEU A 304 25.61 34.62 -3.05
CA LEU A 304 26.72 34.46 -4.01
C LEU A 304 26.27 34.43 -5.48
N TYR A 305 25.12 33.79 -5.75
CA TYR A 305 24.58 33.68 -7.09
C TYR A 305 24.27 35.05 -7.72
N GLU A 306 23.75 36.02 -6.97
CA GLU A 306 23.43 37.35 -7.50
C GLU A 306 24.70 38.05 -8.00
N TRP A 307 25.79 37.95 -7.23
CA TRP A 307 27.09 38.51 -7.61
C TRP A 307 27.73 37.79 -8.79
N LEU A 308 27.66 36.46 -8.86
CA LEU A 308 28.24 35.69 -9.97
C LEU A 308 27.43 35.84 -11.27
N LYS A 309 26.10 35.98 -11.16
CA LYS A 309 25.19 36.11 -12.31
C LYS A 309 25.47 37.36 -13.13
N ASP A 310 25.76 38.49 -12.49
CA ASP A 310 26.04 39.76 -13.18
C ASP A 310 27.28 39.67 -14.09
N HIS A 311 28.15 38.71 -13.81
CA HIS A 311 29.37 38.42 -14.56
C HIS A 311 29.21 37.29 -15.59
N ASP A 312 28.13 36.49 -15.53
CA ASP A 312 27.79 35.43 -16.50
C ASP A 312 26.63 35.87 -17.40
N LYS A 313 26.88 36.88 -18.25
CA LYS A 313 25.86 37.44 -19.16
C LYS A 313 25.27 36.43 -20.14
N LEU A 314 25.99 35.34 -20.41
CA LEU A 314 25.58 34.29 -21.35
C LEU A 314 24.88 33.11 -20.67
N ASN A 315 24.72 33.13 -19.34
CA ASN A 315 24.18 32.02 -18.54
C ASN A 315 24.83 30.66 -18.88
N CYS A 316 26.13 30.66 -19.16
CA CYS A 316 26.84 29.44 -19.53
C CYS A 316 27.42 28.71 -18.32
N GLY A 317 27.32 29.31 -17.12
CA GLY A 317 27.83 28.77 -15.87
C GLY A 317 29.37 28.78 -15.79
N ARG A 318 30.03 29.57 -16.64
CA ARG A 318 31.49 29.65 -16.73
C ARG A 318 31.95 31.10 -16.63
N LEU A 319 32.95 31.34 -15.81
CA LEU A 319 33.56 32.66 -15.62
C LEU A 319 35.06 32.58 -15.88
N LEU A 320 35.62 33.63 -16.47
CA LEU A 320 37.08 33.82 -16.56
C LEU A 320 37.65 34.09 -15.16
N PHE A 321 38.88 33.64 -14.89
CA PHE A 321 39.56 33.79 -13.58
C PHE A 321 39.49 35.22 -13.01
N ASP A 322 39.91 36.22 -13.79
CA ASP A 322 39.85 37.63 -13.36
C ASP A 322 38.43 38.12 -13.11
N THR A 323 37.45 37.54 -13.81
CA THR A 323 36.05 37.91 -13.66
C THR A 323 35.45 37.25 -12.41
N PHE A 324 35.87 36.01 -12.11
CA PHE A 324 35.51 35.31 -10.89
C PHE A 324 36.05 36.02 -9.64
N ARG A 325 37.32 36.44 -9.63
CA ARG A 325 37.89 37.27 -8.55
C ARG A 325 37.11 38.56 -8.35
N ARG A 326 36.79 39.26 -9.45
CA ARG A 326 35.99 40.50 -9.42
C ARG A 326 34.58 40.29 -8.87
N ALA A 327 33.93 39.17 -9.19
CA ALA A 327 32.61 38.83 -8.69
C ALA A 327 32.60 38.51 -7.19
N LEU A 328 33.68 37.91 -6.66
CA LEU A 328 33.79 37.56 -5.24
C LEU A 328 34.28 38.70 -4.34
N ASN A 329 35.01 39.67 -4.88
CA ASN A 329 35.56 40.78 -4.10
C ASN A 329 34.49 41.56 -3.28
N PRO A 330 33.32 41.92 -3.85
CA PRO A 330 32.24 42.56 -3.10
C PRO A 330 31.64 41.70 -1.98
N CYS A 331 31.78 40.36 -2.06
CA CYS A 331 31.26 39.44 -1.05
C CYS A 331 32.08 39.46 0.26
N GLN A 332 33.26 40.11 0.27
CA GLN A 332 34.12 40.27 1.45
C GLN A 332 34.34 38.95 2.22
N LEU A 333 34.60 37.86 1.50
CA LEU A 333 34.71 36.52 2.08
C LEU A 333 36.00 36.28 2.89
N GLU A 334 36.87 37.30 2.99
CA GLU A 334 38.16 37.25 3.71
C GLU A 334 39.03 36.08 3.25
N LEU A 335 39.03 35.82 1.94
CA LEU A 335 39.88 34.81 1.31
C LEU A 335 41.29 35.38 1.08
N THR A 336 42.31 34.60 1.39
CA THR A 336 43.70 34.94 1.05
C THR A 336 44.00 34.64 -0.42
N GLU A 337 45.07 35.20 -0.99
CA GLU A 337 45.41 34.94 -2.41
C GLU A 337 45.65 33.45 -2.69
N ASN A 338 46.27 32.72 -1.75
CA ASN A 338 46.48 31.27 -1.87
C ASN A 338 45.16 30.48 -1.84
N GLU A 339 44.18 30.93 -1.06
CA GLU A 339 42.85 30.31 -1.01
C GLU A 339 42.06 30.60 -2.29
N LEU A 340 42.23 31.79 -2.88
CA LEU A 340 41.64 32.15 -4.18
C LEU A 340 42.25 31.34 -5.32
N SER A 341 43.58 31.17 -5.35
CA SER A 341 44.20 30.30 -6.36
C SER A 341 43.72 28.85 -6.25
N LEU A 342 43.50 28.34 -5.03
CA LEU A 342 42.94 26.99 -4.83
C LEU A 342 41.49 26.84 -5.30
N LEU A 343 40.73 27.93 -5.48
CA LEU A 343 39.37 27.90 -6.04
C LEU A 343 39.36 28.08 -7.57
N GLU A 344 40.51 28.45 -8.14
CA GLU A 344 40.71 28.72 -9.56
C GLU A 344 41.33 27.51 -10.28
N ASP A 345 42.12 26.69 -9.58
CA ASP A 345 42.56 25.37 -10.08
C ASP A 345 41.38 24.38 -10.24
#